data_AF-A0AAE4H4K4-F1
#
_entry.id   AF-A0AAE4H4K4-F1
#
_cell.length_a   1.000
_cell.length_b   1.000
_cell.length_c   1.000
_cell.angle_alpha   90.00
_cell.angle_beta   90.00
_cell.angle_gamma   90.00
#
_symmetry.space_group_name_H-M   'P 1'
#
loop_
_entity.id
_entity.type
_entity.pdbx_description
1 polymer ?
#
loop_
_entity_poly.entity_id
_entity_poly.type
_entity_poly.pdbx_seq_one_letter_code
_entity_poly.pdbx_strand_id
1 'polypeptide(L)' 'MIRRMYFYSASRWREDGRGEAWQYGVMTLRSWLPRPLEAYEMCREKAKAVLDERQPGNTQPLRMLAFNRMK' A
#
# COMPACT_ATOMS: atom_id res chain seq x y z
N MET A 1 -18.05 16.68 0.59
CA MET A 1 -17.08 16.89 -0.51
C MET A 1 -16.24 15.63 -0.67
N ILE A 2 -16.18 15.01 -1.86
CA ILE A 2 -15.31 13.84 -2.11
C ILE A 2 -13.86 14.29 -2.04
N ARG A 3 -13.03 13.58 -1.28
CA ARG A 3 -11.57 13.76 -1.30
C ARG A 3 -10.92 12.64 -2.10
N ARG A 4 -9.88 13.00 -2.86
CA ARG A 4 -9.02 12.04 -3.54
C ARG A 4 -7.71 11.90 -2.78
N MET A 5 -7.36 10.68 -2.42
CA MET A 5 -6.15 10.33 -1.70
C MET A 5 -5.30 9.42 -2.57
N TYR A 6 -3.99 9.60 -2.52
CA TYR A 6 -3.01 8.78 -3.22
C TYR A 6 -2.15 8.06 -2.19
N PHE A 7 -1.95 6.76 -2.39
CA PHE A 7 -1.13 5.94 -1.54
C PHE A 7 -0.09 5.21 -2.37
N TYR A 8 1.13 5.20 -1.88
CA TYR A 8 2.19 4.37 -2.44
C TYR A 8 2.54 3.30 -1.44
N SER A 9 2.60 2.07 -1.93
CA SER A 9 3.01 0.91 -1.18
C SER A 9 4.32 0.36 -1.71
N ALA A 10 5.18 -0.07 -0.80
CA ALA A 10 6.37 -0.83 -1.12
C ALA A 10 6.52 -1.96 -0.10
N SER A 11 6.82 -3.16 -0.60
CA SER A 11 7.22 -4.29 0.21
C SER A 11 8.51 -4.89 -0.35
N ARG A 12 9.44 -5.17 0.55
CA ARG A 12 10.65 -5.91 0.22
C ARG A 12 10.31 -7.39 0.26
N TRP A 13 11.02 -8.21 -0.49
CA TRP A 13 11.02 -9.66 -0.25
C TRP A 13 12.40 -10.22 -0.56
N ARG A 14 12.69 -11.37 0.01
CA ARG A 14 13.91 -12.13 -0.26
C ARG A 14 13.51 -13.33 -1.09
N GLU A 15 14.05 -13.43 -2.30
CA GLU A 15 14.08 -14.69 -3.02
C GLU A 15 15.16 -15.55 -2.39
N ASP A 16 14.81 -16.77 -1.98
CA ASP A 16 15.66 -17.72 -1.26
C ASP A 16 17.11 -17.74 -1.77
N GLY A 17 17.99 -17.02 -1.06
CA GLY A 17 19.43 -16.93 -1.35
C GLY A 17 19.84 -16.09 -2.57
N ARG A 18 18.92 -15.44 -3.29
CA ARG A 18 19.22 -14.72 -4.56
C ARG A 18 19.27 -13.20 -4.44
N GLY A 19 18.95 -12.64 -3.26
CA GLY A 19 19.11 -11.22 -2.97
C GLY A 19 17.83 -10.56 -2.47
N GLU A 20 17.86 -9.24 -2.37
CA GLU A 20 16.70 -8.42 -1.99
C GLU A 20 15.99 -7.93 -3.25
N ALA A 21 14.70 -8.23 -3.35
CA ALA A 21 13.83 -7.71 -4.40
C ALA A 21 12.74 -6.83 -3.78
N TRP A 22 12.26 -5.84 -4.55
CA TRP A 22 11.25 -4.88 -4.11
C TRP A 22 10.05 -4.94 -5.02
N GLN A 23 8.87 -4.96 -4.42
CA GLN A 23 7.60 -4.76 -5.11
C GLN A 23 6.96 -3.46 -4.64
N TYR A 24 6.40 -2.72 -5.59
CA TYR A 24 5.78 -1.42 -5.34
C TYR A 24 4.42 -1.31 -6.03
N GLY A 25 3.55 -0.51 -5.46
CA GLY A 25 2.20 -0.26 -5.97
C GLY A 25 1.75 1.18 -5.72
N VAL A 26 1.02 1.75 -6.66
CA VAL A 26 0.34 3.04 -6.48
C VAL A 26 -1.17 2.78 -6.44
N MET A 27 -1.82 3.28 -5.41
CA MET A 27 -3.26 3.18 -5.21
C MET A 27 -3.88 4.57 -5.14
N THR A 28 -5.07 4.71 -5.70
CA THR A 28 -5.87 5.93 -5.61
C THR A 28 -7.20 5.61 -4.99
N LEU A 29 -7.56 6.32 -3.92
CA LEU A 29 -8.86 6.21 -3.28
C LEU A 29 -9.64 7.51 -3.48
N ARG A 30 -10.86 7.40 -3.99
CA ARG A 30 -11.85 8.48 -3.95
C ARG A 30 -12.86 8.12 -2.88
N SER A 31 -12.93 8.92 -1.83
CA SER A 31 -13.81 8.59 -0.71
C SER A 31 -14.46 9.84 -0.13
N TRP A 32 -15.66 9.62 0.42
CA TRP A 32 -16.34 10.55 1.32
C TRP A 32 -15.89 10.38 2.77
N LEU A 33 -15.03 9.37 3.06
CA LEU A 33 -14.59 9.03 4.41
C LEU A 33 -14.13 10.30 5.14
N PRO A 34 -14.74 10.62 6.29
CA PRO A 34 -14.46 11.84 7.01
C PRO A 34 -13.05 11.83 7.61
N ARG A 35 -12.46 10.65 7.80
CA ARG A 35 -11.19 10.45 8.51
C ARG A 35 -10.12 9.84 7.61
N PRO A 36 -8.96 10.51 7.46
CA PRO A 36 -7.82 9.98 6.72
C PRO A 36 -7.30 8.62 7.21
N LEU A 37 -7.49 8.29 8.49
CA LEU A 37 -6.98 7.06 9.09
C LEU A 37 -7.73 5.81 8.60
N GLU A 38 -9.06 5.83 8.61
CA GLU A 38 -9.90 4.72 8.11
C GLU A 38 -9.61 4.45 6.63
N ALA A 39 -9.47 5.52 5.84
CA ALA A 39 -9.09 5.44 4.43
C ALA A 39 -7.69 4.84 4.22
N TYR A 40 -6.74 5.17 5.10
CA TYR A 40 -5.39 4.62 5.09
C TYR A 40 -5.41 3.11 5.40
N GLU A 41 -6.10 2.70 6.46
CA GLU A 41 -6.20 1.29 6.85
C GLU A 41 -6.84 0.44 5.75
N MET A 42 -7.93 0.90 5.15
CA MET A 42 -8.56 0.21 4.02
C MET A 42 -7.60 0.05 2.82
N CYS A 43 -6.81 1.09 2.51
CA CYS A 43 -5.83 1.01 1.43
C CYS A 43 -4.68 0.07 1.79
N ARG A 44 -4.28 0.02 3.06
CA ARG A 44 -3.23 -0.88 3.55
C ARG A 44 -3.60 -2.34 3.40
N GLU A 45 -4.80 -2.71 3.82
CA GLU A 45 -5.26 -4.10 3.71
C GLU A 45 -5.38 -4.53 2.23
N LYS A 46 -5.90 -3.65 1.37
CA LYS A 46 -5.95 -3.93 -0.08
C LYS A 46 -4.56 -4.03 -0.72
N ALA A 47 -3.65 -3.12 -0.39
CA ALA A 47 -2.28 -3.16 -0.88
C ALA A 47 -1.58 -4.44 -0.44
N LYS A 48 -1.79 -4.85 0.81
CA LYS A 48 -1.24 -6.11 1.33
C LYS A 48 -1.80 -7.31 0.57
N ALA A 49 -3.11 -7.40 0.40
CA ALA A 49 -3.74 -8.52 -0.32
C ALA A 49 -3.17 -8.69 -1.74
N VAL A 50 -3.07 -7.59 -2.52
CA VAL A 50 -2.53 -7.66 -3.89
C VAL A 50 -1.05 -8.08 -3.92
N LEU A 51 -0.26 -7.63 -2.94
CA LEU A 51 1.16 -7.98 -2.87
C LEU A 51 1.37 -9.42 -2.38
N ASP A 52 0.51 -9.91 -1.48
CA ASP A 52 0.50 -11.29 -1.01
C ASP A 52 0.04 -12.25 -2.13
N GLU A 53 -0.93 -11.86 -2.96
CA GLU A 53 -1.35 -12.63 -4.14
C GLU A 53 -0.21 -12.79 -5.15
N ARG A 54 0.54 -11.71 -5.39
CA ARG A 54 1.71 -11.74 -6.29
C ARG A 54 2.85 -12.59 -5.72
N GLN A 55 2.97 -12.63 -4.39
CA GLN A 55 4.05 -13.31 -3.69
C GLN A 55 3.56 -13.99 -2.41
N PRO A 56 2.99 -15.19 -2.55
CA PRO A 56 2.53 -15.97 -1.42
C PRO A 56 3.70 -16.25 -0.46
N GLY A 57 3.53 -15.92 0.82
CA GLY A 57 4.56 -16.14 1.85
C GLY A 57 5.49 -14.97 2.12
N ASN A 58 5.27 -13.79 1.52
CA ASN A 58 6.01 -12.59 1.89
C ASN A 58 5.67 -12.15 3.34
N THR A 59 6.62 -12.35 4.25
CA THR A 59 6.50 -11.96 5.67
C THR A 59 6.97 -10.53 5.96
N GLN A 60 7.49 -9.82 4.95
CA GLN A 60 8.05 -8.49 5.15
C GLN A 60 6.93 -7.45 5.32
N PRO A 61 7.18 -6.41 6.14
CA PRO A 61 6.18 -5.39 6.40
C PRO A 61 5.91 -4.53 5.17
N LEU A 62 4.62 -4.28 4.92
CA LEU A 62 4.18 -3.31 3.94
C LEU A 62 4.47 -1.88 4.43
N ARG A 63 5.23 -1.11 3.66
CA ARG A 63 5.41 0.33 3.90
C ARG A 63 4.44 1.10 3.04
N MET A 64 3.71 2.03 3.65
CA MET A 64 2.78 2.92 2.94
C MET A 64 3.11 4.38 3.19
N LEU A 65 3.13 5.14 2.10
CA LEU A 65 3.23 6.59 2.11
C LEU A 65 1.92 7.18 1.60
N ALA A 66 1.26 7.99 2.43
CA ALA A 66 0.10 8.76 2.04
C ALA A 66 0.58 10.05 1.33
N PHE A 67 0.38 10.12 0.03
CA PHE A 67 0.57 11.34 -0.74
C PHE A 67 -0.69 12.18 -0.65
N ASN A 68 -0.93 12.77 0.52
CA ASN A 68 -1.89 13.85 0.60
C ASN A 68 -1.24 15.05 -0.09
N ARG A 69 -1.73 15.39 -1.29
CA ARG A 69 -1.48 16.72 -1.86
C ARG A 69 -2.06 17.72 -0.86
N MET A 70 -1.18 18.34 -0.05
CA MET A 70 -1.51 19.59 0.62
C MET A 70 -1.71 20.61 -0.48
N LYS A 71 -2.96 20.93 -0.78
CA LYS A 71 -3.35 22.15 -1.47
C LYS A 71 -4.31 22.88 -0.55
#